data_AF-A0A699YQS4-F1
#
_entry.id   AF-A0A699YQS4-F1
#
_cell.length_a   1.000
_cell.length_b   1.000
_cell.length_c   1.000
_cell.angle_alpha   90.00
_cell.angle_beta   90.00
_cell.angle_gamma   90.00
#
_symmetry.space_group_name_H-M   'P 1'
#
loop_
_entity.id
_entity.type
_entity.pdbx_description
1 polymer ?
#
loop_
_entity_poly.entity_id
_entity_poly.type
_entity_poly.pdbx_seq_one_letter_code
_entity_poly.pdbx_strand_id
1 'polypeptide(L)'
;MSSLVAPVHKVIPGTGFVVDGFRHSQPAATAYFLTHGHSDHYAGITANWCAGPIYCSHITARLILHLLGVQPQYVHGLDLHKPYVIHGTEVTLVEANHCPGAVQLLFRLADGRK
;
A
#
# COMPACT_ATOMS: atom_id res chain seq x y z
N MET A 1 -10.61 20.48 10.85
CA MET A 1 -9.17 20.13 10.81
C MET A 1 -9.08 18.62 10.72
N SER A 2 -8.69 18.09 9.54
CA SER A 2 -8.52 16.64 9.35
C SER A 2 -7.39 16.15 10.27
N SER A 3 -7.62 15.02 10.97
CA SER A 3 -6.56 14.34 11.72
C SER A 3 -5.33 14.14 10.82
N LEU A 4 -4.18 14.57 11.31
CA LEU A 4 -2.90 14.34 10.64
C LEU A 4 -2.54 12.85 10.62
N VAL A 5 -3.01 12.07 11.60
CA VAL A 5 -2.71 10.65 11.77
C VAL A 5 -3.70 9.77 11.00
N ALA A 6 -3.21 8.70 10.38
CA ALA A 6 -4.04 7.74 9.65
C ALA A 6 -5.08 7.08 10.59
N PRO A 7 -6.34 6.90 10.14
CA PRO A 7 -7.34 6.15 10.89
C PRO A 7 -6.88 4.73 11.22
N VAL A 8 -7.25 4.21 12.39
CA VAL A 8 -6.82 2.88 12.87
C VAL A 8 -7.12 1.76 11.88
N HIS A 9 -8.26 1.82 11.17
CA HIS A 9 -8.65 0.81 10.17
C HIS A 9 -7.79 0.82 8.89
N LYS A 10 -6.89 1.80 8.73
CA LYS A 10 -5.92 1.87 7.63
C LYS A 10 -4.52 1.46 8.05
N VAL A 11 -4.32 1.06 9.31
CA VAL A 11 -3.02 0.67 9.87
C VAL A 11 -3.08 -0.80 10.26
N ILE A 12 -2.06 -1.57 9.89
CA ILE A 12 -1.97 -2.98 10.29
C ILE A 12 -1.32 -3.08 11.69
N PRO A 13 -2.05 -3.54 12.73
CA PRO A 13 -1.54 -3.53 14.10
C PRO A 13 -0.27 -4.37 14.29
N GLY A 14 0.72 -3.81 14.99
CA GLY A 14 2.01 -4.48 15.21
C GLY A 14 3.00 -4.31 14.06
N THR A 15 2.69 -3.47 13.07
CA THR A 15 3.57 -3.14 11.94
C THR A 15 3.65 -1.62 11.73
N GLY A 16 4.56 -1.17 10.87
CA GLY A 16 4.56 0.19 10.32
C GLY A 16 3.76 0.31 9.01
N PHE A 17 2.78 -0.56 8.75
CA PHE A 17 2.11 -0.61 7.45
C PHE A 17 0.84 0.21 7.42
N VAL A 18 0.68 0.95 6.32
CA VAL A 18 -0.53 1.73 6.01
C VAL A 18 -1.15 1.20 4.72
N VAL A 19 -2.45 0.98 4.72
CA VAL A 19 -3.23 0.53 3.55
C VAL A 19 -4.19 1.63 3.12
N ASP A 20 -4.07 2.08 1.87
CA ASP A 20 -4.95 3.10 1.25
C ASP A 20 -5.03 4.42 2.06
N GLY A 21 -3.97 4.78 2.76
CA GLY A 21 -3.93 5.90 3.73
C GLY A 21 -3.06 7.08 3.29
N PHE A 22 -2.98 7.37 2.00
CA PHE A 22 -2.00 8.31 1.43
C PHE A 22 -2.27 9.81 1.70
N ARG A 23 -3.46 10.18 2.20
CA ARG A 23 -3.76 11.57 2.62
C ARG A 23 -3.28 11.91 4.04
N HIS A 24 -2.86 10.91 4.80
CA HIS A 24 -2.54 11.09 6.22
C HIS A 24 -1.03 11.00 6.44
N SER A 25 -0.51 11.87 7.30
CA SER A 25 0.85 11.72 7.80
C SER A 25 0.88 10.58 8.81
N GLN A 26 1.75 9.59 8.61
CA GLN A 26 1.93 8.51 9.56
C GLN A 26 3.42 8.40 9.87
N PRO A 27 3.92 9.10 10.92
CA PRO A 27 5.36 9.12 11.23
C PRO A 27 5.96 7.74 11.50
N ALA A 28 5.14 6.79 11.98
CA ALA A 28 5.53 5.40 12.22
C ALA A 28 5.44 4.50 10.97
N ALA A 29 5.04 5.05 9.81
CA ALA A 29 4.92 4.26 8.60
C ALA A 29 6.29 3.87 8.03
N THR A 30 6.45 2.60 7.71
CA THR A 30 7.65 2.04 7.07
C THR A 30 7.36 1.47 5.68
N ALA A 31 6.09 1.22 5.37
CA ALA A 31 5.60 0.81 4.06
C ALA A 31 4.14 1.21 3.86
N TYR A 32 3.79 1.53 2.62
CA TYR A 32 2.43 1.81 2.19
C TYR A 32 1.97 0.73 1.21
N PHE A 33 0.68 0.40 1.25
CA PHE A 33 0.05 -0.53 0.34
C PHE A 33 -1.13 0.14 -0.35
N LEU A 34 -1.20 0.01 -1.67
CA LEU A 34 -2.34 0.45 -2.47
C LEU A 34 -3.08 -0.77 -2.99
N THR A 35 -4.33 -0.95 -2.58
CA THR A 35 -5.13 -2.12 -2.94
C THR A 35 -5.56 -2.10 -4.40
N HIS A 36 -5.91 -0.92 -4.94
CA HIS A 36 -6.36 -0.76 -6.32
C HIS A 36 -6.37 0.70 -6.80
N GLY A 37 -6.61 0.89 -8.10
CA GLY A 37 -6.54 2.18 -8.80
C GLY A 37 -7.78 3.06 -8.75
N HIS A 38 -8.49 3.16 -7.63
CA HIS A 38 -9.59 4.13 -7.47
C HIS A 38 -9.17 5.36 -6.68
N SER A 39 -9.73 6.52 -7.04
CA SER A 39 -9.25 7.84 -6.60
C SER A 39 -9.40 8.12 -5.12
N ASP A 40 -10.36 7.49 -4.46
CA ASP A 40 -10.55 7.53 -3.02
C ASP A 40 -9.50 6.70 -2.26
N HIS A 41 -8.90 5.69 -2.91
CA HIS A 41 -7.86 4.83 -2.33
C HIS A 41 -6.44 5.33 -2.58
N TYR A 42 -6.12 5.84 -3.78
CA TYR A 42 -4.79 6.42 -4.07
C TYR A 42 -4.67 7.90 -3.70
N ALA A 43 -5.75 8.50 -3.21
CA ALA A 43 -5.83 9.92 -2.91
C ALA A 43 -4.67 10.37 -2.00
N GLY A 44 -3.85 11.31 -2.47
CA GLY A 44 -2.66 11.80 -1.75
C GLY A 44 -1.31 11.33 -2.33
N ILE A 45 -1.32 10.30 -3.18
CA ILE A 45 -0.14 9.99 -4.02
C ILE A 45 0.00 11.08 -5.08
N THR A 46 1.19 11.68 -5.16
CA THR A 46 1.52 12.75 -6.12
C THR A 46 2.95 12.57 -6.62
N ALA A 47 3.37 13.36 -7.61
CA ALA A 47 4.76 13.39 -8.11
C ALA A 47 5.81 13.74 -7.02
N ASN A 48 5.39 14.41 -5.96
CA ASN A 48 6.24 14.79 -4.83
C ASN A 48 6.19 13.79 -3.67
N TRP A 49 5.53 12.63 -3.86
CA TRP A 49 5.47 11.60 -2.84
C TRP A 49 6.88 11.20 -2.36
N CYS A 50 7.09 11.25 -1.04
CA CYS A 50 8.35 10.88 -0.40
C CYS A 50 8.16 10.20 0.97
N ALA A 51 6.92 9.82 1.32
CA ALA A 51 6.63 9.27 2.64
C ALA A 51 7.09 7.82 2.82
N GLY A 52 7.38 7.10 1.73
CA GLY A 52 7.91 5.74 1.79
C GLY A 52 7.58 4.89 0.57
N PRO A 53 7.99 3.62 0.56
CA PRO A 53 7.70 2.69 -0.52
C PRO A 53 6.20 2.34 -0.55
N ILE A 54 5.66 2.22 -1.77
CA ILE A 54 4.28 1.86 -2.09
C ILE A 54 4.31 0.48 -2.75
N TYR A 55 3.70 -0.50 -2.11
CA TYR A 55 3.54 -1.86 -2.62
C TYR A 55 2.12 -2.07 -3.17
N CYS A 56 2.02 -2.64 -4.36
CA CYS A 56 0.74 -2.90 -5.03
C CYS A 56 0.91 -3.98 -6.11
N SER A 57 -0.14 -4.30 -6.87
CA SER A 57 -0.01 -5.15 -8.06
C SER A 57 0.75 -4.44 -9.18
N HIS A 58 1.34 -5.21 -10.10
CA HIS A 58 2.00 -4.63 -11.30
C HIS A 58 1.08 -3.76 -12.14
N ILE A 59 -0.22 -4.07 -12.20
CA ILE A 59 -1.20 -3.28 -12.95
C ILE A 59 -1.42 -1.93 -12.26
N THR A 60 -1.64 -1.94 -10.94
CA THR A 60 -1.80 -0.71 -10.15
C THR A 60 -0.53 0.15 -10.18
N ALA A 61 0.65 -0.46 -10.11
CA ALA A 61 1.93 0.24 -10.20
C ALA A 61 2.04 1.04 -11.51
N ARG A 62 1.77 0.41 -12.65
CA ARG A 62 1.78 1.08 -13.96
C ARG A 62 0.77 2.22 -14.03
N LEU A 63 -0.42 2.02 -13.49
CA LEU A 63 -1.48 3.03 -13.45
C LEU A 63 -1.02 4.29 -12.71
N ILE A 64 -0.52 4.16 -11.48
CA ILE A 64 -0.15 5.33 -10.67
C ILE A 64 1.10 6.03 -11.18
N LEU A 65 2.05 5.29 -11.76
CA LEU A 65 3.21 5.88 -12.45
C LEU A 65 2.77 6.75 -13.62
N HIS A 66 1.82 6.26 -14.42
CA HIS A 66 1.33 6.97 -15.60
C HIS A 66 0.42 8.15 -15.25
N LEU A 67 -0.54 7.96 -14.34
CA LEU A 67 -1.58 8.95 -14.04
C LEU A 67 -1.16 9.99 -13.01
N LEU A 68 -0.32 9.62 -12.03
CA LEU A 68 -0.03 10.47 -10.87
C LEU A 68 1.40 11.03 -10.90
N GLY A 69 2.26 10.53 -11.77
CA GLY A 69 3.65 10.97 -11.92
C GLY A 69 4.52 10.69 -10.69
N VAL A 70 4.09 9.79 -9.79
CA VAL A 70 4.89 9.36 -8.64
C VAL A 70 6.24 8.82 -9.11
N GLN A 71 7.31 9.12 -8.39
CA GLN A 71 8.65 8.72 -8.80
C GLN A 71 8.80 7.18 -8.74
N PRO A 72 9.35 6.53 -9.80
CA PRO A 72 9.45 5.08 -9.89
C PRO A 72 10.13 4.39 -8.70
N GLN A 73 11.08 5.06 -8.05
CA GLN A 73 11.81 4.51 -6.90
C GLN A 73 10.93 4.19 -5.68
N TYR A 74 9.74 4.77 -5.59
CA TYR A 74 8.80 4.50 -4.51
C TYR A 74 7.77 3.43 -4.86
N VAL A 75 7.65 3.00 -6.11
CA VAL A 75 6.56 2.12 -6.54
C VAL A 75 7.07 0.70 -6.79
N HIS A 76 6.54 -0.25 -6.04
CA HIS A 76 6.95 -1.65 -6.07
C HIS A 76 5.73 -2.52 -6.45
N GLY A 77 5.71 -2.97 -7.70
CA GLY A 77 4.76 -3.99 -8.16
C GLY A 77 5.17 -5.37 -7.65
N LEU A 78 4.24 -6.08 -7.02
CA LEU A 78 4.42 -7.43 -6.49
C LEU A 78 3.64 -8.45 -7.33
N ASP A 79 4.18 -9.67 -7.40
CA ASP A 79 3.51 -10.80 -8.06
C ASP A 79 2.36 -11.32 -7.17
N LEU A 80 1.29 -11.78 -7.80
CA LEU A 80 0.16 -12.40 -7.11
C LEU A 80 0.55 -13.77 -6.55
N HIS A 81 -0.05 -14.15 -5.43
CA HIS A 81 0.11 -15.45 -4.78
C HIS A 81 1.56 -15.80 -4.38
N LYS A 82 2.47 -14.81 -4.40
CA LYS A 82 3.86 -14.96 -3.99
C LYS A 82 4.06 -14.24 -2.65
N PRO A 83 4.62 -14.92 -1.63
CA PRO A 83 4.94 -14.28 -0.36
C PRO A 83 6.17 -13.39 -0.49
N TYR A 84 6.09 -12.20 0.09
CA TYR A 84 7.20 -11.24 0.22
C TYR A 84 7.39 -10.89 1.69
N VAL A 85 8.64 -10.89 2.17
CA VAL A 85 8.95 -10.42 3.53
C VAL A 85 9.30 -8.94 3.45
N ILE A 86 8.46 -8.11 4.06
CA ILE A 86 8.64 -6.66 4.14
C ILE A 86 8.74 -6.33 5.63
N HIS A 87 9.84 -5.71 6.07
CA HIS A 87 10.04 -5.33 7.48
C HIS A 87 9.69 -6.45 8.49
N GLY A 88 10.04 -7.71 8.18
CA GLY A 88 9.78 -8.88 9.03
C GLY A 88 8.35 -9.44 8.98
N THR A 89 7.43 -8.86 8.20
CA THR A 89 6.07 -9.36 7.99
C THR A 89 5.95 -9.98 6.60
N GLU A 90 5.40 -11.19 6.51
CA GLU A 90 5.09 -11.81 5.21
C GLU A 90 3.80 -11.19 4.65
N VAL A 91 3.83 -10.79 3.38
CA VAL A 91 2.70 -10.21 2.65
C VAL A 91 2.49 -10.99 1.37
N THR A 92 1.25 -11.39 1.10
CA THR A 92 0.85 -12.03 -0.17
C THR A 92 -0.32 -11.27 -0.78
N LEU A 93 -0.24 -10.95 -2.07
CA LEU A 93 -1.33 -10.35 -2.82
C LEU A 93 -2.24 -11.46 -3.39
N VAL A 94 -3.55 -11.27 -3.27
CA VAL A 94 -4.58 -12.17 -3.81
C VAL A 94 -5.52 -11.34 -4.68
N GLU A 95 -5.92 -11.84 -5.84
CA GLU A 95 -6.89 -11.15 -6.70
C GLU A 95 -8.19 -10.83 -5.96
N ALA A 96 -8.65 -9.59 -6.06
CA ALA A 96 -9.86 -9.13 -5.38
C ALA A 96 -11.15 -9.26 -6.20
N ASN A 97 -11.06 -9.59 -7.49
CA ASN A 97 -12.21 -9.67 -8.41
C ASN A 97 -13.07 -8.37 -8.43
N HIS A 98 -12.41 -7.20 -8.45
CA HIS A 98 -13.07 -5.89 -8.36
C HIS A 98 -12.82 -5.05 -9.62
N CYS A 99 -11.58 -4.63 -9.86
CA CYS A 99 -11.15 -3.96 -11.09
C CYS A 99 -9.73 -4.45 -11.47
N PRO A 100 -9.23 -4.14 -12.69
CA PRO A 100 -7.91 -4.61 -13.10
C PRO A 100 -6.81 -4.20 -12.10
N GLY A 101 -6.10 -5.20 -11.58
CA GLY A 101 -5.02 -5.01 -10.60
C GLY A 101 -5.46 -4.87 -9.15
N ALA A 102 -6.76 -4.98 -8.85
CA ALA A 102 -7.25 -4.93 -7.48
C ALA A 102 -6.86 -6.18 -6.69
N VAL A 103 -6.32 -5.97 -5.50
CA VAL A 103 -5.82 -7.05 -4.64
C VAL A 103 -6.34 -6.97 -3.21
N GLN A 104 -6.57 -8.13 -2.63
CA GLN A 104 -6.58 -8.35 -1.19
C GLN A 104 -5.14 -8.58 -0.72
N LEU A 105 -4.85 -8.19 0.52
CA LEU A 105 -3.54 -8.31 1.14
C LEU A 105 -3.63 -9.29 2.31
N LEU A 106 -2.93 -10.41 2.23
CA LEU A 106 -2.77 -11.33 3.35
C LEU A 106 -1.47 -10.98 4.07
N PHE A 107 -1.59 -10.51 5.31
CA PHE A 107 -0.46 -10.24 6.19
C PHE A 107 -0.29 -11.41 7.14
N ARG A 108 0.92 -11.95 7.29
CA ARG A 108 1.26 -12.89 8.35
C ARG A 108 2.28 -12.22 9.27
N LEU A 109 1.78 -11.84 10.44
CA LEU A 109 2.54 -11.07 11.43
C LEU A 109 3.58 -11.96 12.12
N ALA A 110 4.63 -11.33 12.65
CA ALA A 110 5.70 -12.03 13.36
C ALA A 110 5.21 -12.79 14.60
N ASP A 111 4.10 -12.36 15.19
CA ASP A 111 3.44 -13.04 16.32
C ASP A 111 2.50 -14.18 15.91
N GLY A 112 2.46 -14.52 14.61
CA GLY A 112 1.68 -15.63 14.06
C GLY A 112 0.24 -15.29 13.69
N ARG A 113 -0.25 -14.08 13.99
CA ARG A 113 -1.57 -13.61 13.51
C ARG A 113 -1.59 -13.49 11.98
N LYS A 114 -2.76 -13.68 11.39
CA LYS A 114 -3.03 -13.52 9.95
C LYS A 114 -4.23 -12.62 9.74
#